data_AF-R7LCR0-F1
#
_entry.id   AF-R7LCR0-F1
#
_cell.length_a   1.000
_cell.length_b   1.000
_cell.length_c   1.000
_cell.angle_alpha   90.00
_cell.angle_beta   90.00
_cell.angle_gamma   90.00
#
_symmetry.space_group_name_H-M   'P 1'
#
loop_
_entity.id
_entity.type
_entity.pdbx_description
1 polymer ?
#
loop_
_entity_poly.entity_id
_entity_poly.type
_entity_poly.pdbx_seq_one_letter_code
_entity_poly.pdbx_strand_id
1 'polypeptide(L)'
;MKLDKLYIGRNIGHTPGYYLESLWVIRNVKEYTIGENVTQLDWLASEDVETITLLCATPPTCKAFTEAQYANINLYIPVGTTEVYSKVEPWCYFWNIQEGASTGINQAEVAEDEVEAVYSINGQRCSMSDKGVLILKMKSGKTMKVVK
;
A
#
# COMPACT_ATOMS: atom_id res chain seq x y z
N MET A 1 -22.07 -14.14 -6.71
CA MET A 1 -21.25 -13.01 -7.23
C MET A 1 -19.96 -12.99 -6.43
N LYS A 2 -18.81 -13.06 -7.08
CA LYS A 2 -17.50 -12.90 -6.42
C LYS A 2 -17.08 -11.45 -6.62
N LEU A 3 -16.88 -10.72 -5.54
CA LEU A 3 -16.47 -9.32 -5.58
C LEU A 3 -15.19 -9.19 -4.77
N ASP A 4 -14.06 -9.04 -5.44
CA ASP A 4 -12.75 -8.99 -4.78
C ASP A 4 -12.46 -7.59 -4.20
N LYS A 5 -12.98 -6.54 -4.83
CA LYS A 5 -12.78 -5.13 -4.45
C LYS A 5 -14.11 -4.40 -4.34
N LEU A 6 -14.28 -3.60 -3.28
CA LEU A 6 -15.46 -2.78 -3.06
C LEU A 6 -15.07 -1.35 -2.70
N TYR A 7 -15.60 -0.39 -3.46
CA TYR A 7 -15.47 1.04 -3.20
C TYR A 7 -16.78 1.61 -2.66
N ILE A 8 -16.74 2.24 -1.49
CA ILE A 8 -17.88 2.91 -0.86
C ILE A 8 -17.57 4.39 -0.68
N GLY A 9 -18.18 5.25 -1.50
CA GLY A 9 -17.93 6.69 -1.47
C GLY A 9 -18.76 7.50 -0.45
N ARG A 10 -19.81 6.90 0.12
CA ARG A 10 -20.78 7.57 1.00
C ARG A 10 -21.34 6.61 2.03
N ASN A 11 -21.88 7.14 3.13
CA ASN A 11 -22.62 6.37 4.11
C ASN A 11 -23.74 5.59 3.43
N ILE A 12 -23.74 4.28 3.64
CA ILE A 12 -24.83 3.41 3.24
C ILE A 12 -25.83 3.47 4.39
N GLY A 13 -26.99 4.08 4.15
CA GLY A 13 -27.95 4.38 5.19
C GLY A 13 -28.44 3.13 5.92
N HIS A 14 -28.44 3.18 7.24
CA HIS A 14 -29.30 2.35 8.08
C HIS A 14 -30.64 3.08 8.20
N THR A 15 -31.56 2.83 7.29
CA THR A 15 -32.99 3.12 7.54
C THR A 15 -33.49 2.07 8.53
N PRO A 16 -33.93 2.44 9.76
CA PRO A 16 -34.49 1.48 10.69
C PRO A 16 -35.63 0.69 10.03
N GLY A 17 -35.49 -0.64 9.97
CA GLY A 17 -36.46 -1.52 9.31
C GLY A 17 -36.20 -1.83 7.83
N TYR A 18 -35.18 -1.24 7.20
CA TYR A 18 -34.75 -1.59 5.85
C TYR A 18 -33.27 -1.96 5.86
N TYR A 19 -33.02 -3.26 5.97
CA TYR A 19 -31.70 -3.83 5.75
C TYR A 19 -31.44 -3.89 4.24
N LEU A 20 -30.31 -3.35 3.80
CA LEU A 20 -29.76 -3.71 2.48
C LEU A 20 -29.21 -5.13 2.58
N GLU A 21 -30.11 -6.12 2.57
CA GLU A 21 -29.79 -7.56 2.60
C GLU A 21 -28.67 -7.93 1.62
N SER A 22 -28.63 -7.23 0.48
CA SER A 22 -27.65 -7.44 -0.59
C SER A 22 -26.19 -7.27 -0.16
N LEU A 23 -25.90 -6.40 0.81
CA LEU A 23 -24.53 -6.16 1.29
C LEU A 23 -24.09 -7.21 2.32
N TRP A 24 -25.03 -7.78 3.09
CA TRP A 24 -24.74 -8.86 4.04
C TRP A 24 -24.37 -10.19 3.36
N VAL A 25 -24.67 -10.33 2.07
CA VAL A 25 -24.34 -11.51 1.26
C VAL A 25 -22.92 -11.41 0.66
N ILE A 26 -22.30 -10.22 0.66
CA ILE A 26 -20.96 -10.03 0.12
C ILE A 26 -19.92 -10.36 1.19
N ARG A 27 -19.57 -11.64 1.32
CA ARG A 27 -18.61 -12.12 2.34
C ARG A 27 -17.16 -12.24 1.88
N ASN A 28 -16.92 -12.09 0.58
CA ASN A 28 -15.64 -12.47 -0.04
C ASN A 28 -14.86 -11.26 -0.58
N VAL A 29 -15.07 -10.07 0.00
CA VAL A 29 -14.32 -8.87 -0.40
C VAL A 29 -12.96 -8.89 0.28
N LYS A 30 -11.91 -8.81 -0.51
CA LYS A 30 -10.52 -8.76 -0.05
C LYS A 30 -10.04 -7.33 0.17
N GLU A 31 -10.48 -6.42 -0.69
CA GLU A 31 -10.04 -5.02 -0.67
C GLU A 31 -11.21 -4.05 -0.53
N TYR A 32 -11.18 -3.24 0.54
CA TYR A 32 -12.13 -2.15 0.74
C TYR A 32 -11.47 -0.80 0.49
N THR A 33 -12.17 0.08 -0.21
CA THR A 33 -11.84 1.51 -0.28
C THR A 33 -13.02 2.33 0.21
N ILE A 34 -12.78 3.09 1.27
CA ILE A 34 -13.80 3.87 1.99
C ILE A 34 -13.55 5.35 1.73
N GLY A 35 -14.56 6.01 1.19
CA GLY A 35 -14.53 7.42 0.80
C GLY A 35 -14.45 8.37 2.00
N GLU A 36 -13.98 9.59 1.71
CA GLU A 36 -13.73 10.66 2.70
C GLU A 36 -14.96 11.05 3.54
N ASN A 37 -16.16 10.82 2.99
CA ASN A 37 -17.43 11.23 3.59
C ASN A 37 -18.15 10.09 4.32
N VAL A 38 -17.51 8.93 4.47
CA VAL A 38 -18.06 7.80 5.22
C VAL A 38 -17.71 7.97 6.69
N THR A 39 -18.73 7.93 7.54
CA THR A 39 -18.60 8.12 8.99
C THR A 39 -18.94 6.87 9.78
N GLN A 40 -19.55 5.85 9.16
CA GLN A 40 -20.00 4.62 9.82
C GLN A 40 -19.78 3.37 8.94
N LEU A 41 -19.20 2.34 9.54
CA LEU A 41 -18.81 1.06 8.93
C LEU A 41 -19.28 -0.14 9.75
N ASP A 42 -20.34 -0.02 10.55
CA ASP A 42 -20.83 -1.12 11.43
C ASP A 42 -21.35 -2.35 10.65
N TRP A 43 -21.50 -2.20 9.34
CA TRP A 43 -21.85 -3.23 8.37
C TRP A 43 -20.62 -3.96 7.79
N LEU A 44 -19.40 -3.45 8.03
CA LEU A 44 -18.16 -4.06 7.55
C LEU A 44 -17.90 -5.34 8.36
N ALA A 45 -18.42 -6.45 7.85
CA ALA A 45 -18.21 -7.78 8.37
C ALA A 45 -17.68 -8.66 7.23
N SER A 46 -16.38 -8.94 7.22
CA SER A 46 -15.79 -9.78 6.19
C SER A 46 -14.61 -10.56 6.77
N GLU A 47 -14.65 -11.88 6.62
CA GLU A 47 -13.67 -12.81 7.18
C GLU A 47 -12.36 -12.79 6.36
N ASP A 48 -12.46 -12.52 5.06
CA ASP A 48 -11.36 -12.63 4.10
C ASP A 48 -10.73 -11.27 3.70
N VAL A 49 -10.90 -10.23 4.51
CA VAL A 49 -10.32 -8.91 4.20
C VAL A 49 -8.81 -8.98 4.33
N GLU A 50 -8.13 -8.48 3.30
CA GLU A 50 -6.67 -8.39 3.25
C GLU A 50 -6.22 -6.91 3.31
N THR A 51 -7.02 -5.99 2.76
CA THR A 51 -6.67 -4.57 2.70
C THR A 51 -7.88 -3.67 2.92
N ILE A 52 -7.70 -2.64 3.76
CA ILE A 52 -8.65 -1.56 3.96
C ILE A 52 -7.94 -0.24 3.67
N THR A 53 -8.49 0.56 2.75
CA THR A 53 -8.04 1.93 2.48
C THR A 53 -9.10 2.91 2.93
N LEU A 54 -8.74 3.78 3.87
CA LEU A 54 -9.56 4.87 4.36
C LEU A 54 -9.11 6.19 3.75
N LEU A 55 -10.06 6.93 3.17
CA LEU A 55 -9.83 8.28 2.63
C LEU A 55 -10.34 9.37 3.59
N CYS A 56 -10.99 9.00 4.69
CA CYS A 56 -11.51 9.93 5.68
C CYS A 56 -10.42 10.36 6.66
N ALA A 57 -10.31 11.67 6.92
CA ALA A 57 -9.33 12.18 7.89
C ALA A 57 -9.74 11.92 9.34
N THR A 58 -11.03 11.77 9.60
CA THR A 58 -11.59 11.39 10.89
C THR A 58 -11.99 9.91 10.84
N PRO A 59 -11.50 9.08 11.78
CA PRO A 59 -11.81 7.66 11.79
C PRO A 59 -13.33 7.42 11.88
N PRO A 60 -13.91 6.61 10.97
CA PRO A 60 -15.33 6.28 11.02
C PRO A 60 -15.60 5.30 12.17
N THR A 61 -16.83 5.28 12.68
CA THR A 61 -17.23 4.25 13.66
C THR A 61 -17.25 2.90 12.96
N CYS A 62 -16.74 1.87 13.63
CA CYS A 62 -16.71 0.52 13.11
C CYS A 62 -16.80 -0.47 14.27
N LYS A 63 -17.33 -1.67 14.00
CA LYS A 63 -17.23 -2.79 14.95
C LYS A 63 -15.78 -3.23 15.09
N ALA A 64 -15.46 -3.81 16.24
CA ALA A 64 -14.17 -4.41 16.49
C ALA A 64 -13.89 -5.57 15.53
N PHE A 65 -12.62 -5.72 15.17
CA PHE A 65 -12.10 -6.84 14.41
C PHE A 65 -11.57 -7.94 15.35
N THR A 66 -11.34 -9.12 14.79
CA THR A 66 -10.63 -10.21 15.48
C THR A 66 -9.13 -9.90 15.60
N GLU A 67 -8.45 -10.53 16.55
CA GLU A 67 -7.00 -10.41 16.72
C GLU A 67 -6.23 -10.77 15.43
N ALA A 68 -6.63 -11.85 14.75
CA ALA A 68 -6.04 -12.24 13.48
C ALA A 68 -6.23 -11.18 12.38
N GLN A 69 -7.36 -10.47 12.37
CA GLN A 69 -7.59 -9.41 11.39
C GLN A 69 -6.73 -8.18 11.69
N TYR A 70 -6.58 -7.78 12.95
CA TYR A 70 -5.67 -6.69 13.32
C TYR A 70 -4.22 -6.99 12.92
N ALA A 71 -3.82 -8.26 12.99
CA ALA A 71 -2.49 -8.73 12.62
C ALA A 71 -2.24 -8.78 11.11
N ASN A 72 -3.24 -9.18 10.33
CA ASN A 72 -3.05 -9.56 8.92
C ASN A 72 -3.54 -8.51 7.92
N ILE A 73 -4.48 -7.64 8.29
CA ILE A 73 -5.02 -6.64 7.37
C ILE A 73 -4.03 -5.49 7.21
N ASN A 74 -3.79 -5.09 5.96
CA ASN A 74 -3.09 -3.85 5.64
C ASN A 74 -4.06 -2.67 5.71
N LEU A 75 -3.83 -1.75 6.64
CA LEU A 75 -4.65 -0.55 6.83
C LEU A 75 -3.94 0.68 6.25
N TYR A 76 -4.52 1.25 5.21
CA TYR A 76 -4.08 2.50 4.61
C TYR A 76 -4.94 3.66 5.10
N ILE A 77 -4.32 4.71 5.61
CA ILE A 77 -4.99 5.92 6.12
C ILE A 77 -4.48 7.17 5.38
N PRO A 78 -5.19 8.32 5.43
CA PRO A 78 -4.70 9.54 4.80
C PRO A 78 -3.38 10.02 5.44
N VAL A 79 -2.55 10.66 4.62
CA VAL A 79 -1.28 11.25 5.08
C VAL A 79 -1.54 12.30 6.16
N GLY A 80 -0.74 12.26 7.23
CA GLY A 80 -0.84 13.17 8.37
C GLY A 80 -1.95 12.83 9.37
N THR A 81 -2.51 11.61 9.34
CA THR A 81 -3.62 11.21 10.24
C THR A 81 -3.25 10.10 11.22
N THR A 82 -2.01 9.61 11.21
CA THR A 82 -1.53 8.55 12.13
C THR A 82 -1.82 8.84 13.60
N GLU A 83 -1.62 10.08 14.05
CA GLU A 83 -1.87 10.46 15.44
C GLU A 83 -3.36 10.34 15.82
N VAL A 84 -4.28 10.62 14.88
CA VAL A 84 -5.72 10.53 15.12
C VAL A 84 -6.13 9.06 15.15
N TYR A 85 -5.68 8.27 14.18
CA TYR A 85 -6.03 6.85 14.07
C TYR A 85 -5.45 5.99 15.21
N SER A 86 -4.26 6.31 15.73
CA SER A 86 -3.64 5.58 16.84
C SER A 86 -4.35 5.75 18.19
N LYS A 87 -5.32 6.67 18.29
CA LYS A 87 -6.06 6.96 19.53
C LYS A 87 -7.52 6.49 19.50
N VAL A 88 -8.00 5.94 18.39
CA VAL A 88 -9.43 5.65 18.18
C VAL A 88 -9.63 4.15 17.90
N GLU A 89 -10.44 3.51 18.72
CA GLU A 89 -10.88 2.13 18.49
C GLU A 89 -11.86 2.03 17.32
N PRO A 90 -11.84 0.96 16.52
CA PRO A 90 -10.91 -0.19 16.59
C PRO A 90 -9.57 0.05 15.86
N TRP A 91 -9.40 1.21 15.22
CA TRP A 91 -8.30 1.47 14.29
C TRP A 91 -6.92 1.46 14.94
N CYS A 92 -6.83 1.83 16.21
CA CYS A 92 -5.59 1.83 16.98
C CYS A 92 -4.96 0.44 17.19
N TYR A 93 -5.71 -0.64 16.93
CA TYR A 93 -5.25 -2.00 17.16
C TYR A 93 -4.58 -2.66 15.95
N PHE A 94 -4.65 -2.05 14.76
CA PHE A 94 -4.04 -2.62 13.55
C PHE A 94 -2.52 -2.58 13.61
N TRP A 95 -1.87 -3.70 13.28
CA TRP A 95 -0.40 -3.81 13.32
C TRP A 95 0.26 -3.24 12.07
N ASN A 96 -0.42 -3.30 10.92
CA ASN A 96 0.09 -2.84 9.62
C ASN A 96 -0.64 -1.57 9.16
N ILE A 97 -0.41 -0.45 9.84
CA ILE A 97 -0.96 0.85 9.46
C ILE A 97 0.06 1.65 8.62
N GLN A 98 -0.37 2.15 7.47
CA GLN A 98 0.46 2.92 6.52
C GLN A 98 -0.29 4.18 6.06
N GLU A 99 0.43 5.28 5.93
CA GLU A 99 -0.13 6.51 5.36
C GLU A 99 -0.06 6.50 3.83
N GLY A 100 -1.09 7.04 3.19
CA GLY A 100 -1.23 7.10 1.73
C GLY A 100 -1.99 5.90 1.17
N ALA A 101 -2.21 5.89 -0.15
CA ALA A 101 -2.83 4.75 -0.81
C ALA A 101 -1.80 3.66 -1.11
N SER A 102 -2.24 2.39 -1.12
CA SER A 102 -1.51 1.33 -1.81
C SER A 102 -1.25 1.79 -3.25
N THR A 103 0.02 2.02 -3.59
CA THR A 103 0.40 2.52 -4.93
C THR A 103 0.21 1.45 -6.01
N GLY A 104 -0.27 0.25 -5.66
CA GLY A 104 -0.33 -0.90 -6.55
C GLY A 104 1.05 -1.42 -6.98
N ILE A 105 2.14 -0.83 -6.48
CA ILE A 105 3.51 -1.23 -6.76
C ILE A 105 3.94 -2.15 -5.62
N ASN A 106 3.74 -3.46 -5.80
CA ASN A 106 4.03 -4.46 -4.78
C ASN A 106 5.52 -4.66 -4.48
N GLN A 107 6.42 -4.12 -5.31
CA GLN A 107 7.86 -4.07 -5.05
C GLN A 107 8.51 -3.26 -6.15
N ALA A 108 9.26 -2.22 -5.81
CA ALA A 108 10.32 -1.78 -6.70
C ALA A 108 11.45 -2.81 -6.58
N GLU A 109 11.61 -3.69 -7.56
CA GLU A 109 12.87 -4.43 -7.69
C GLU A 109 13.98 -3.41 -7.92
N VAL A 110 14.73 -3.10 -6.86
CA VAL A 110 16.01 -2.42 -7.01
C VAL A 110 16.96 -3.47 -7.56
N ALA A 111 17.04 -3.59 -8.89
CA ALA A 111 18.10 -4.36 -9.51
C ALA A 111 19.45 -3.88 -8.96
N GLU A 112 20.31 -4.80 -8.53
CA GLU A 112 21.67 -4.43 -8.10
C GLU A 112 22.35 -3.63 -9.21
N ASP A 113 22.93 -2.49 -8.83
CA ASP A 113 23.58 -1.61 -9.79
C ASP A 113 24.93 -2.22 -10.19
N GLU A 114 24.89 -3.10 -11.19
CA GLU A 114 26.05 -3.78 -11.75
C GLU A 114 26.70 -2.96 -12.87
N VAL A 115 27.97 -3.26 -13.14
CA VAL A 115 28.70 -2.70 -14.28
C VAL A 115 28.13 -3.27 -15.59
N GLU A 116 27.60 -2.40 -16.44
CA GLU A 116 27.11 -2.73 -17.78
C GLU A 116 28.26 -2.73 -18.80
N ALA A 117 29.16 -1.75 -18.71
CA ALA A 117 30.28 -1.61 -19.62
C ALA A 117 31.43 -0.81 -18.99
N VAL A 118 32.66 -1.05 -19.48
CA VAL A 118 33.85 -0.30 -19.10
C VAL A 118 34.44 0.35 -20.34
N TYR A 119 34.84 1.62 -20.21
CA TYR A 119 35.44 2.42 -21.26
C TYR A 119 36.76 3.04 -20.80
N SER A 120 37.68 3.24 -21.74
CA SER A 120 38.85 4.07 -21.51
C SER A 120 38.46 5.55 -21.48
N ILE A 121 39.39 6.42 -21.06
CA ILE A 121 39.18 7.88 -21.10
C ILE A 121 38.89 8.41 -22.51
N ASN A 122 39.28 7.67 -23.55
CA ASN A 122 39.00 8.00 -24.95
C ASN A 122 37.63 7.47 -25.44
N GLY A 123 36.82 6.90 -24.54
CA GLY A 123 35.48 6.38 -24.87
C GLY A 123 35.47 5.03 -25.59
N GLN A 124 36.61 4.33 -25.67
CA GLN A 124 36.70 3.01 -26.29
C GLN A 124 36.38 1.92 -25.26
N ARG A 125 35.63 0.88 -25.66
CA ARG A 125 35.30 -0.24 -24.77
C ARG A 125 36.58 -1.00 -24.36
N CYS A 126 36.73 -1.29 -23.08
CA CYS A 126 37.94 -1.92 -22.55
C CYS A 126 37.63 -2.88 -21.38
N SER A 127 38.65 -3.54 -20.86
CA SER A 127 38.53 -4.50 -19.76
C SER A 127 38.65 -3.79 -18.41
N MET A 128 37.96 -4.32 -17.40
CA MET A 128 38.09 -3.84 -16.02
C MET A 128 39.52 -4.05 -15.46
N SER A 129 40.32 -4.93 -16.06
CA SER A 129 41.70 -5.21 -15.67
C SER A 129 42.73 -4.26 -16.27
N ASP A 130 42.32 -3.38 -17.19
CA ASP A 130 43.24 -2.48 -17.89
C ASP A 130 43.77 -1.38 -16.96
N LYS A 131 44.99 -0.89 -17.24
CA LYS A 131 45.64 0.17 -16.47
C LYS A 131 45.19 1.56 -16.93
N GLY A 132 45.29 2.55 -16.05
CA GLY A 132 44.94 3.93 -16.33
C GLY A 132 43.51 4.28 -15.89
N VAL A 133 42.92 5.28 -16.55
CA VAL A 133 41.59 5.78 -16.19
C VAL A 133 40.50 4.98 -16.91
N LEU A 134 39.65 4.34 -16.13
CA LEU A 134 38.49 3.57 -16.57
C LEU A 134 37.19 4.30 -16.20
N ILE A 135 36.22 4.31 -17.12
CA ILE A 135 34.87 4.81 -16.93
C ILE A 135 33.92 3.60 -16.93
N LEU A 136 33.31 3.30 -15.79
CA LEU A 136 32.29 2.26 -15.67
C LEU A 136 30.93 2.87 -15.90
N LYS A 137 30.19 2.33 -16.86
CA LYS A 137 28.76 2.60 -17.04
C LYS A 137 28.00 1.52 -16.27
N MET A 138 27.20 1.94 -15.30
CA MET A 138 26.38 1.07 -14.49
C MET A 138 25.00 0.88 -15.15
N LYS A 139 24.33 -0.24 -14.88
CA LYS A 139 22.98 -0.49 -15.42
C LYS A 139 21.95 0.55 -14.99
N SER A 140 22.14 1.20 -13.83
CA SER A 140 21.31 2.33 -13.38
C SER A 140 21.45 3.60 -14.23
N GLY A 141 22.43 3.65 -15.15
CA GLY A 141 22.81 4.85 -15.89
C GLY A 141 23.84 5.72 -15.16
N LYS A 142 24.21 5.38 -13.92
CA LYS A 142 25.33 6.02 -13.21
C LYS A 142 26.64 5.73 -13.95
N THR A 143 27.57 6.69 -13.92
CA THR A 143 28.94 6.49 -14.40
C THR A 143 29.95 6.68 -13.28
N MET A 144 30.93 5.79 -13.18
CA MET A 144 32.01 5.85 -12.18
C MET A 144 33.36 5.94 -12.86
N LYS A 145 34.27 6.77 -12.34
CA LYS A 145 35.66 6.83 -12.77
C LYS A 145 36.53 6.05 -11.79
N VAL A 146 37.36 5.14 -12.30
CA VAL A 146 38.34 4.38 -11.52
C VAL A 146 39.73 4.60 -12.12
N VAL A 147 40.73 4.74 -11.28
CA VAL A 147 42.14 4.91 -11.69
C VAL A 147 42.92 3.70 -11.18
N LYS A 148 43.56 2.98 -12.09
CA LYS A 148 44.40 1.80 -11.79
C LYS A 148 45.85 2.01 -12.20
#